data_AF-A0A534P125-F1
#
_entry.id   AF-A0A534P125-F1
#
_cell.length_a   1.000
_cell.length_b   1.000
_cell.length_c   1.000
_cell.angle_alpha   90.00
_cell.angle_beta   90.00
_cell.angle_gamma   90.00
#
_symmetry.space_group_name_H-M   'P 1'
#
loop_
_entity.id
_entity.type
_entity.pdbx_description
1 polymer ?
#
loop_
_entity_poly.entity_id
_entity_poly.type
_entity_poly.pdbx_seq_one_letter_code
_entity_poly.pdbx_strand_id
1 'polypeptide(L)'
;MNTMRAMVLRESGGAVRLESVPVPAVAPDGAVVRVRATGVGLTVVIMTANPGLVTSFPRIPGHEIAGEVVEVGPLVRNVKPGDRVACHFYLTCHACSYCRSGRETLCRNFGGYLGMAADGGYAEFVSVPALTLCKIPEGVSDLEAAVATDALATPVRRRRRRGNPCGAGRQAVRRMGPGR
;
A
#
# COMPACT_ATOMS: atom_id res chain seq x y z
N MET A 1 -10.73 10.24 -23.08
CA MET A 1 -10.35 9.41 -21.91
C MET A 1 -10.24 10.34 -20.72
N ASN A 2 -10.87 10.02 -19.60
CA ASN A 2 -10.73 10.85 -18.39
C ASN A 2 -9.32 10.71 -17.83
N THR A 3 -8.71 11.84 -17.46
CA THR A 3 -7.38 11.91 -16.86
C THR A 3 -7.48 12.29 -15.39
N MET A 4 -6.44 11.94 -14.63
CA MET A 4 -6.21 12.31 -13.24
C MET A 4 -4.79 12.82 -13.05
N ARG A 5 -4.56 13.53 -11.96
CA ARG A 5 -3.22 13.92 -11.51
C ARG A 5 -2.56 12.79 -10.74
N ALA A 6 -1.29 12.53 -11.03
CA ALA A 6 -0.47 11.56 -10.32
C ALA A 6 0.99 11.99 -10.26
N MET A 7 1.71 11.51 -9.25
CA MET A 7 3.16 11.62 -9.13
C MET A 7 3.80 10.41 -9.80
N VAL A 8 4.49 10.63 -10.91
CA VAL A 8 5.00 9.58 -11.80
C VAL A 8 6.52 9.53 -11.74
N LEU A 9 7.05 8.32 -11.57
CA LEU A 9 8.45 7.99 -11.75
C LEU A 9 8.60 7.30 -13.12
N ARG A 10 9.30 7.95 -14.06
CA ARG A 10 9.41 7.47 -15.45
C ARG A 10 10.56 6.50 -15.70
N GLU A 11 11.58 6.54 -14.85
CA GLU A 11 12.78 5.73 -15.01
C GLU A 11 13.50 5.57 -13.66
N SER A 12 14.34 4.56 -13.57
CA SER A 12 15.20 4.32 -12.42
C SER A 12 16.15 5.50 -12.19
N GLY A 13 16.34 5.92 -10.93
CA GLY A 13 17.16 7.10 -10.63
C GLY A 13 16.50 8.45 -10.95
N GLY A 14 15.33 8.43 -11.61
CA GLY A 14 14.60 9.63 -11.99
C GLY A 14 13.92 10.34 -10.82
N ALA A 15 13.48 11.56 -11.09
CA ALA A 15 12.63 12.31 -10.17
C ALA A 15 11.16 11.90 -10.33
N VAL A 16 10.42 11.91 -9.22
CA VAL A 16 8.96 11.76 -9.25
C VAL A 16 8.34 13.11 -9.62
N ARG A 17 7.53 13.16 -10.68
CA ARG A 17 6.95 14.41 -11.21
C ARG A 17 5.43 14.37 -11.22
N LEU A 18 4.80 15.51 -10.99
CA LEU A 18 3.35 15.66 -11.15
C LEU A 18 2.99 15.63 -12.63
N GLU A 19 2.11 14.72 -13.02
CA GLU A 19 1.67 14.53 -14.40
C GLU A 19 0.16 14.29 -14.47
N SER A 20 -0.42 14.49 -15.65
CA SER A 20 -1.78 14.05 -15.97
C SER A 20 -1.72 12.70 -16.69
N VAL A 21 -2.36 11.68 -16.11
CA VAL A 21 -2.38 10.30 -16.62
C VAL A 21 -3.83 9.80 -16.73
N PRO A 22 -4.12 8.75 -17.51
CA PRO A 22 -5.46 8.17 -17.56
C PRO A 22 -5.93 7.69 -16.17
N VAL A 23 -7.22 7.85 -15.87
CA VAL A 23 -7.83 7.16 -14.72
C VAL A 23 -7.72 5.64 -14.95
N PRO A 24 -7.27 4.85 -13.95
CA PRO A 24 -7.07 3.43 -14.14
C PRO A 24 -8.40 2.70 -14.31
N ALA A 25 -8.43 1.70 -15.18
CA ALA A 25 -9.58 0.82 -15.32
C ALA A 25 -9.71 -0.12 -14.13
N VAL A 26 -10.95 -0.53 -13.83
CA VAL A 26 -11.21 -1.56 -12.83
C VAL A 26 -10.90 -2.95 -13.40
N ALA A 27 -10.10 -3.74 -12.68
CA ALA A 27 -9.89 -5.15 -13.00
C ALA A 27 -11.10 -6.00 -12.55
N PRO A 28 -11.36 -7.19 -13.12
CA PRO A 28 -12.49 -8.03 -12.73
C PRO A 28 -12.58 -8.34 -11.22
N ASP A 29 -11.44 -8.53 -10.57
CA ASP A 29 -11.25 -8.78 -9.13
C ASP A 29 -10.72 -7.55 -8.37
N GLY A 30 -10.65 -6.40 -9.04
CA GLY A 30 -10.10 -5.16 -8.51
C GLY A 30 -11.16 -4.14 -8.13
N ALA A 31 -10.72 -3.09 -7.45
CA ALA A 31 -11.52 -1.93 -7.13
C ALA A 31 -10.72 -0.66 -7.44
N VAL A 32 -11.41 0.36 -7.93
CA VAL A 32 -10.84 1.71 -8.06
C VAL A 32 -11.19 2.48 -6.80
N VAL A 33 -10.17 3.00 -6.15
CA VAL A 33 -10.27 3.81 -4.93
C VAL A 33 -9.90 5.24 -5.27
N ARG A 34 -10.78 6.18 -4.93
CA ARG A 34 -10.45 7.60 -4.92
C ARG A 34 -9.65 7.89 -3.66
N VAL A 35 -8.39 8.27 -3.85
CA VAL A 35 -7.45 8.48 -2.75
C VAL A 35 -7.85 9.75 -1.99
N ARG A 36 -8.02 9.62 -0.67
CA ARG A 36 -8.31 10.74 0.23
C ARG A 36 -7.08 11.14 1.04
N ALA A 37 -6.27 10.15 1.41
CA ALA A 37 -4.99 10.34 2.08
C ALA A 37 -3.98 9.30 1.61
N THR A 38 -2.72 9.72 1.48
CA THR A 38 -1.61 8.80 1.30
C THR A 38 -0.41 9.24 2.15
N GLY A 39 0.21 8.30 2.86
CA GLY A 39 1.44 8.55 3.62
C GLY A 39 2.66 8.67 2.69
N VAL A 40 3.63 9.50 3.07
CA VAL A 40 4.91 9.64 2.37
C VAL A 40 6.03 9.10 3.25
N GLY A 41 6.46 7.88 2.94
CA GLY A 41 7.54 7.19 3.66
C GLY A 41 8.90 7.27 2.94
N LEU A 42 9.95 6.73 3.59
CA LEU A 42 11.29 6.60 3.00
C LEU A 42 11.30 5.73 1.74
N THR A 43 10.29 4.88 1.55
CA THR A 43 10.17 3.98 0.41
C THR A 43 10.32 4.69 -0.93
N VAL A 44 9.73 5.88 -1.12
CA VAL A 44 9.88 6.62 -2.39
C VAL A 44 11.33 7.04 -2.65
N VAL A 45 12.08 7.40 -1.60
CA VAL A 45 13.51 7.75 -1.70
C VAL A 45 14.34 6.51 -2.00
N ILE A 46 14.02 5.39 -1.34
CA ILE A 46 14.71 4.12 -1.55
C ILE A 46 14.47 3.62 -2.98
N MET A 47 13.25 3.77 -3.51
CA MET A 47 12.90 3.39 -4.89
C MET A 47 13.71 4.17 -5.93
N THR A 48 13.86 5.50 -5.75
CA THR A 48 14.64 6.30 -6.69
C THR A 48 16.14 6.01 -6.57
N ALA A 49 16.63 5.66 -5.38
CA ALA A 49 18.05 5.33 -5.16
C ALA A 49 18.45 3.89 -5.54
N ASN A 50 17.50 2.95 -5.70
CA ASN A 50 17.79 1.53 -5.92
C ASN A 50 17.07 0.98 -7.16
N PRO A 51 17.77 0.86 -8.31
CA PRO A 51 17.19 0.47 -9.59
C PRO A 51 16.42 -0.85 -9.60
N GLY A 52 16.75 -1.80 -8.71
CA GLY A 52 16.17 -3.14 -8.70
C GLY A 52 14.84 -3.29 -7.94
N LEU A 53 14.33 -2.24 -7.30
CA LEU A 53 13.13 -2.35 -6.46
C LEU A 53 11.82 -2.10 -7.21
N VAL A 54 11.87 -1.32 -8.29
CA VAL A 54 10.69 -1.02 -9.12
C VAL A 54 10.64 -2.02 -10.26
N THR A 55 9.52 -2.75 -10.38
CA THR A 55 9.40 -3.86 -11.35
C THR A 55 9.32 -3.37 -12.79
N SER A 56 8.70 -2.21 -13.01
CA SER A 56 8.56 -1.60 -14.34
C SER A 56 8.25 -0.12 -14.22
N PHE A 57 8.60 0.62 -15.28
CA PHE A 57 8.32 2.04 -15.43
C PHE A 57 7.43 2.29 -16.65
N PRO A 58 6.64 3.38 -16.69
CA PRO A 58 6.44 4.35 -15.60
C PRO A 58 5.73 3.73 -14.40
N ARG A 59 5.94 4.30 -13.21
CA ARG A 59 5.35 3.85 -11.95
C ARG A 59 4.83 5.03 -11.15
N ILE A 60 3.63 4.92 -10.61
CA ILE A 60 3.11 5.81 -9.58
C ILE A 60 3.49 5.22 -8.21
N PRO A 61 4.31 5.89 -7.38
CA PRO A 61 4.65 5.39 -6.05
C PRO A 61 3.52 5.56 -5.02
N GLY A 62 3.78 5.13 -3.78
CA GLY A 62 2.90 5.35 -2.63
C GLY A 62 2.11 4.11 -2.24
N HIS A 63 2.28 3.64 -1.01
CA HIS A 63 1.69 2.38 -0.55
C HIS A 63 0.94 2.50 0.78
N GLU A 64 0.88 3.71 1.35
CA GLU A 64 0.16 4.02 2.57
C GLU A 64 -1.19 4.66 2.25
N ILE A 65 -2.18 3.90 1.78
CA ILE A 65 -3.35 4.47 1.07
C ILE A 65 -4.63 4.36 1.90
N ALA A 66 -5.40 5.44 1.98
CA ALA A 66 -6.79 5.44 2.42
C ALA A 66 -7.68 6.28 1.50
N GLY A 67 -8.92 5.83 1.32
CA GLY A 67 -9.86 6.51 0.46
C GLY A 67 -11.24 5.87 0.40
N GLU A 68 -11.93 6.13 -0.70
CA GLU A 68 -13.30 5.71 -0.92
C GLU A 68 -13.37 4.88 -2.19
N VAL A 69 -14.00 3.71 -2.14
CA VAL A 69 -14.22 2.88 -3.33
C VAL A 69 -15.19 3.63 -4.26
N VAL A 70 -14.81 3.80 -5.52
CA VAL A 70 -15.67 4.43 -6.54
C VAL A 70 -16.20 3.43 -7.57
N GLU A 71 -15.47 2.33 -7.79
CA GLU A 71 -15.83 1.30 -8.75
C GLU A 71 -15.28 -0.05 -8.28
N VAL A 72 -15.99 -1.14 -8.57
CA VAL A 72 -15.56 -2.51 -8.29
C VAL A 72 -15.79 -3.40 -9.50
N GLY A 73 -14.89 -4.37 -9.69
CA GLY A 73 -15.04 -5.37 -10.73
C GLY A 73 -16.13 -6.40 -10.41
N PRO A 74 -16.63 -7.12 -11.43
CA PRO A 74 -17.73 -8.10 -11.28
C PRO A 74 -17.45 -9.27 -10.33
N LEU A 75 -16.18 -9.57 -10.02
CA LEU A 75 -15.80 -10.66 -9.12
C LEU A 75 -15.63 -10.20 -7.66
N VAL A 76 -15.72 -8.89 -7.40
CA VAL A 76 -15.52 -8.32 -6.06
C VAL A 76 -16.76 -8.55 -5.18
N ARG A 77 -16.52 -8.93 -3.92
CA ARG A 77 -17.57 -9.23 -2.93
C ARG A 77 -17.36 -8.63 -1.55
N ASN A 78 -16.14 -8.18 -1.23
CA ASN A 78 -15.76 -7.72 0.11
C ASN A 78 -15.96 -6.21 0.33
N VAL A 79 -16.03 -5.44 -0.75
CA VAL A 79 -16.24 -3.98 -0.74
C VAL A 79 -17.21 -3.56 -1.84
N LYS A 80 -17.78 -2.37 -1.73
CA LYS A 80 -18.67 -1.76 -2.74
C LYS A 80 -18.42 -0.25 -2.85
N PRO A 81 -18.85 0.42 -3.94
CA PRO A 81 -18.75 1.87 -4.05
C PRO A 81 -19.34 2.59 -2.83
N GLY A 82 -18.65 3.63 -2.37
CA GLY A 82 -18.95 4.39 -1.16
C GLY A 82 -18.33 3.85 0.14
N ASP A 83 -17.80 2.61 0.15
CA ASP A 83 -17.06 2.12 1.32
C ASP A 83 -15.77 2.93 1.53
N ARG A 84 -15.52 3.36 2.78
CA ARG A 84 -14.22 3.90 3.20
C ARG A 84 -13.25 2.75 3.45
N VAL A 85 -12.09 2.78 2.81
CA VAL A 85 -11.12 1.68 2.80
C VAL A 85 -9.69 2.16 2.95
N ALA A 86 -8.86 1.32 3.58
CA ALA A 86 -7.41 1.42 3.58
C ALA A 86 -6.81 0.23 2.83
N CYS A 87 -5.64 0.43 2.21
CA CYS A 87 -5.04 -0.59 1.35
C CYS A 87 -3.85 -1.28 2.02
N HIS A 88 -3.90 -2.61 2.11
CA HIS A 88 -2.75 -3.43 2.46
C HIS A 88 -1.80 -3.53 1.26
N PHE A 89 -0.56 -3.10 1.43
CA PHE A 89 0.35 -2.93 0.29
C PHE A 89 1.00 -4.19 -0.28
N TYR A 90 0.91 -5.34 0.40
CA TYR A 90 1.42 -6.60 -0.12
C TYR A 90 0.46 -7.19 -1.16
N LEU A 91 0.94 -7.35 -2.39
CA LEU A 91 0.21 -8.04 -3.44
C LEU A 91 0.40 -9.54 -3.24
N THR A 92 -0.56 -10.18 -2.55
CA THR A 92 -0.49 -11.61 -2.23
C THR A 92 -1.65 -12.38 -2.82
N CYS A 93 -1.51 -13.71 -2.94
CA CYS A 93 -2.59 -14.52 -3.50
C CYS A 93 -3.79 -14.74 -2.57
N HIS A 94 -3.71 -14.38 -1.29
CA HIS A 94 -4.72 -14.62 -0.25
C HIS A 94 -5.16 -16.09 -0.05
N ALA A 95 -4.64 -17.03 -0.85
CA ALA A 95 -5.08 -18.42 -0.88
C ALA A 95 -4.06 -19.40 -0.30
N CYS A 96 -2.75 -19.13 -0.34
CA CYS A 96 -1.76 -20.10 0.13
C CYS A 96 -1.75 -20.25 1.67
N SER A 97 -1.14 -21.33 2.19
CA SER A 97 -1.06 -21.59 3.63
C SER A 97 -0.41 -20.46 4.44
N TYR A 98 0.54 -19.72 3.84
CA TYR A 98 1.15 -18.55 4.46
C TYR A 98 0.19 -17.37 4.56
N CYS A 99 -0.53 -17.04 3.48
CA CYS A 99 -1.58 -16.02 3.51
C CYS A 99 -2.67 -16.35 4.54
N ARG A 100 -3.18 -17.59 4.53
CA ARG A 100 -4.22 -18.02 5.47
C ARG A 100 -3.79 -18.05 6.94
N SER A 101 -2.49 -18.07 7.22
CA SER A 101 -1.92 -18.02 8.58
C SER A 101 -1.39 -16.64 8.97
N GLY A 102 -1.73 -15.57 8.23
CA GLY A 102 -1.28 -14.21 8.54
C GLY A 102 0.23 -14.00 8.35
N ARG A 103 0.86 -14.80 7.49
CA ARG A 103 2.30 -14.79 7.13
C ARG A 103 2.47 -14.41 5.66
N GLU A 104 1.74 -13.39 5.22
CA GLU A 104 1.64 -12.88 3.85
C GLU A 104 3.00 -12.52 3.23
N THR A 105 3.98 -12.12 4.04
CA THR A 105 5.38 -11.89 3.64
C THR A 105 6.09 -13.13 3.08
N LEU A 106 5.52 -14.32 3.29
CA LEU A 106 6.01 -15.60 2.76
C LEU A 106 5.05 -16.16 1.69
N CYS A 107 4.22 -15.31 1.08
CA CYS A 107 3.28 -15.74 0.05
C CYS A 107 4.01 -16.51 -1.06
N ARG A 108 3.47 -17.66 -1.46
CA ARG A 108 4.05 -18.48 -2.54
C ARG A 108 3.86 -17.88 -3.92
N ASN A 109 2.90 -16.96 -4.05
CA ASN A 109 2.63 -16.22 -5.28
C ASN A 109 2.60 -14.73 -4.94
N PHE A 110 3.78 -14.22 -4.54
CA PHE A 110 3.96 -12.84 -4.14
C PHE A 110 4.14 -11.96 -5.38
N GLY A 111 3.20 -11.03 -5.59
CA GLY A 111 3.19 -10.11 -6.73
C GLY A 111 3.98 -8.81 -6.48
N GLY A 112 4.66 -8.68 -5.34
CA GLY A 112 5.39 -7.49 -4.96
C GLY A 112 4.57 -6.52 -4.11
N TYR A 113 4.90 -5.25 -4.21
CA TYR A 113 4.35 -4.19 -3.37
C TYR A 113 3.63 -3.16 -4.22
N LEU A 114 2.48 -2.66 -3.75
CA LEU A 114 1.86 -1.46 -4.31
C LEU A 114 2.85 -0.29 -4.28
N GLY A 115 2.81 0.55 -5.31
CA GLY A 115 3.78 1.61 -5.54
C GLY A 115 5.12 1.15 -6.13
N MET A 116 5.44 -0.15 -6.17
CA MET A 116 6.70 -0.67 -6.73
C MET A 116 6.48 -1.65 -7.90
N ALA A 117 5.61 -2.64 -7.68
CA ALA A 117 5.25 -3.65 -8.68
C ALA A 117 3.96 -3.30 -9.43
N ALA A 118 3.09 -2.50 -8.81
CA ALA A 118 1.89 -1.93 -9.40
C ALA A 118 1.73 -0.48 -8.94
N ASP A 119 0.87 0.29 -9.60
CA ASP A 119 0.70 1.71 -9.29
C ASP A 119 0.12 1.93 -7.90
N GLY A 120 0.61 2.99 -7.27
CA GLY A 120 0.36 3.33 -5.88
C GLY A 120 -0.56 4.54 -5.70
N GLY A 121 -0.62 5.01 -4.44
CA GLY A 121 -1.56 6.02 -3.98
C GLY A 121 -1.13 7.47 -4.18
N TYR A 122 0.03 7.75 -4.80
CA TYR A 122 0.39 9.12 -5.16
C TYR A 122 -0.36 9.59 -6.41
N ALA A 123 -1.67 9.37 -6.44
CA ALA A 123 -2.59 9.69 -7.52
C ALA A 123 -3.98 9.99 -6.95
N GLU A 124 -4.84 10.65 -7.73
CA GLU A 124 -6.23 10.90 -7.31
C GLU A 124 -7.07 9.61 -7.26
N PHE A 125 -6.73 8.63 -8.10
CA PHE A 125 -7.34 7.30 -8.10
C PHE A 125 -6.28 6.20 -8.20
N VAL A 126 -6.55 5.06 -7.59
CA VAL A 126 -5.69 3.86 -7.67
C VAL A 126 -6.56 2.64 -7.90
N SER A 127 -6.12 1.74 -8.78
CA SER A 127 -6.77 0.43 -9.00
C SER A 127 -5.96 -0.63 -8.26
N VAL A 128 -6.63 -1.38 -7.39
CA VAL A 128 -5.99 -2.39 -6.53
C VAL A 128 -6.82 -3.68 -6.49
N PRO A 129 -6.21 -4.86 -6.26
CA PRO A 129 -6.98 -6.08 -6.02
C PRO A 129 -7.89 -5.88 -4.82
N ALA A 130 -9.19 -6.22 -4.92
CA ALA A 130 -10.12 -5.87 -3.86
C ALA A 130 -9.79 -6.52 -2.50
N LEU A 131 -9.11 -7.66 -2.51
CA LEU A 131 -8.67 -8.37 -1.31
C LEU A 131 -7.57 -7.65 -0.51
N THR A 132 -6.91 -6.64 -1.07
CA THR A 132 -6.00 -5.77 -0.31
C THR A 132 -6.75 -4.73 0.51
N LEU A 133 -8.05 -4.52 0.26
CA LEU A 133 -8.82 -3.47 0.91
C LEU A 133 -9.41 -3.93 2.24
N CYS A 134 -9.16 -3.12 3.26
CA CYS A 134 -9.77 -3.24 4.58
C CYS A 134 -10.69 -2.04 4.81
N LYS A 135 -11.94 -2.28 5.24
CA LYS A 135 -12.85 -1.19 5.59
C LYS A 135 -12.32 -0.41 6.78
N ILE A 136 -12.37 0.91 6.69
CA ILE A 136 -11.97 1.80 7.78
C ILE A 136 -13.09 1.80 8.84
N PRO A 137 -12.79 1.46 10.11
CA PRO A 137 -13.78 1.51 11.18
C PRO A 137 -14.33 2.92 11.40
N GLU A 138 -15.56 2.99 11.94
CA GLU A 138 -16.11 4.26 12.41
C GLU A 138 -15.19 4.91 13.45
N GLY A 139 -15.09 6.24 13.41
CA GLY A 139 -14.21 7.01 14.30
C GLY A 139 -12.74 7.08 13.88
N VAL A 140 -12.30 6.32 12.87
CA VAL A 140 -10.94 6.42 12.31
C VAL A 140 -10.95 7.33 11.08
N SER A 141 -10.09 8.34 11.06
CA SER A 141 -9.93 9.24 9.91
C SER A 141 -9.18 8.58 8.74
N ASP A 142 -9.34 9.12 7.53
CA ASP A 142 -8.60 8.63 6.36
C ASP A 142 -7.08 8.78 6.55
N LEU A 143 -6.64 9.86 7.21
CA LEU A 143 -5.22 10.11 7.47
C LEU A 143 -4.63 9.07 8.43
N GLU A 144 -5.31 8.81 9.55
CA GLU A 144 -4.88 7.77 10.50
C GLU A 144 -4.87 6.38 9.84
N ALA A 145 -5.90 6.08 9.05
CA ALA A 145 -5.99 4.81 8.34
C ALA A 145 -4.85 4.63 7.32
N ALA A 146 -4.51 5.65 6.54
CA ALA A 146 -3.43 5.62 5.56
C ALA A 146 -2.09 5.28 6.23
N VAL A 147 -1.71 6.06 7.25
CA VAL A 147 -0.45 5.87 8.00
C VAL A 147 -0.43 4.53 8.73
N ALA A 148 -1.59 4.04 9.16
CA ALA A 148 -1.69 2.76 9.85
C ALA A 148 -1.27 1.56 8.98
N THR A 149 -1.43 1.64 7.66
CA THR A 149 -1.16 0.52 6.73
C THR A 149 0.30 0.13 6.60
N ASP A 150 1.25 1.00 7.00
CA ASP A 150 2.66 0.67 7.09
C ASP A 150 3.30 1.16 8.40
N ALA A 151 3.42 2.48 8.57
CA ALA A 151 4.20 3.09 9.64
C ALA A 151 3.79 2.63 11.04
N LEU A 152 2.51 2.30 11.26
CA LEU A 152 2.02 1.69 12.51
C LEU A 152 1.95 0.16 12.46
N ALA A 153 1.43 -0.42 11.37
CA ALA A 153 1.25 -1.87 11.27
C ALA A 153 2.57 -2.65 11.40
N THR A 154 3.63 -2.17 10.77
CA THR A 154 4.96 -2.81 10.76
C THR A 154 5.55 -2.98 12.17
N PRO A 155 5.72 -1.91 13.00
CA PRO A 155 6.24 -2.06 14.35
C PRO A 155 5.30 -2.83 15.28
N VAL A 156 3.97 -2.67 15.15
CA VAL A 156 2.99 -3.41 15.97
C VAL A 156 3.05 -4.92 15.66
N ARG A 157 3.12 -5.32 14.40
CA ARG A 157 3.27 -6.72 13.98
C ARG A 157 4.55 -7.33 14.54
N ARG A 158 5.67 -6.59 14.48
CA ARG A 158 6.94 -7.03 15.08
C ARG A 158 6.81 -7.26 16.59
N ARG A 159 6.17 -6.33 17.31
CA ARG A 159 5.94 -6.45 18.75
C ARG A 159 5.09 -7.68 19.08
N ARG A 160 3.98 -7.89 18.39
CA ARG A 160 3.08 -9.04 18.63
C ARG A 160 3.76 -10.38 18.33
N ARG A 161 4.57 -10.47 17.27
CA ARG A 161 5.27 -11.72 16.88
C ARG A 161 6.44 -12.10 17.76
N ARG A 162 7.12 -11.13 18.38
CA ARG A 162 8.19 -11.41 19.35
C ARG A 162 7.67 -11.92 20.70
N GLY A 163 6.34 -12.04 20.84
CA GLY A 163 5.70 -12.28 22.13
C GLY A 163 5.70 -11.01 22.98
N ASN A 164 4.72 -10.87 23.86
CA ASN A 164 4.87 -9.94 24.97
C ASN A 164 5.96 -10.53 25.86
N PRO A 165 7.09 -9.84 26.14
CA PRO A 165 7.96 -10.27 27.22
C PRO A 165 7.19 -9.97 28.51
N CYS A 166 6.24 -10.83 28.86
CA CYS A 166 5.66 -10.88 30.19
C CYS A 166 6.80 -11.34 31.11
N GLY A 167 7.59 -10.37 31.57
CA GLY A 167 8.77 -10.57 32.40
C GLY A 167 9.84 -9.53 32.11
N ALA A 168 9.85 -8.44 32.88
CA ALA A 168 10.98 -7.56 33.24
C ALA A 168 12.07 -7.20 32.19
N GLY A 169 11.84 -7.36 30.89
CA GLY A 169 12.82 -7.09 29.85
C GLY A 169 12.79 -5.62 29.43
N ARG A 170 13.92 -4.92 29.57
CA ARG A 170 14.09 -3.56 29.01
C ARG A 170 13.99 -3.63 27.48
N GLN A 171 13.09 -2.84 26.90
CA GLN A 171 13.00 -2.67 25.44
C GLN A 171 13.80 -1.43 25.03
N ALA A 172 14.72 -1.60 24.08
CA ALA A 172 15.41 -0.48 23.44
C ALA A 172 14.78 -0.20 22.08
N VAL A 173 14.26 1.03 21.89
CA VAL A 173 13.89 1.56 20.58
C VAL A 173 15.05 2.41 20.09
N ARG A 174 15.85 1.87 19.15
CA ARG A 174 16.96 2.60 18.55
C ARG A 174 16.47 3.27 17.27
N ARG A 175 16.52 4.61 17.23
CA ARG A 175 16.40 5.34 15.97
C ARG A 175 17.60 4.98 15.10
N MET A 176 17.36 4.29 14.00
CA MET A 176 18.38 4.10 12.96
C MET A 176 18.44 5.41 12.16
N GLY A 177 19.29 6.34 12.61
CA GLY A 177 19.66 7.52 11.81
C GLY A 177 20.81 7.17 10.86
N PRO A 178 21.12 8.03 9.87
CA PRO A 178 22.37 7.90 9.12
C PRO A 178 23.51 7.89 10.13
N GLY A 179 24.33 6.84 10.10
CA GLY A 179 25.56 6.79 10.88
C GLY A 179 26.39 8.02 10.48
N ARG A 180 26.71 8.85 11.47
CA ARG A 180 27.85 9.76 11.34
C ARG A 180 29.12 8.95 11.52
#